data_AF-A0A9W8QTS5-F1
#
_entry.id   AF-A0A9W8QTS5-F1
#
_cell.length_a   1.000
_cell.length_b   1.000
_cell.length_c   1.000
_cell.angle_alpha   90.00
_cell.angle_beta   90.00
_cell.angle_gamma   90.00
#
_symmetry.space_group_name_H-M   'P 1'
#
loop_
_entity.id
_entity.type
_entity.pdbx_description
1 polymer ?
#
loop_
_entity_poly.entity_id
_entity_poly.type
_entity_poly.pdbx_seq_one_letter_code
_entity_poly.pdbx_strand_id
1 'polypeptide(L)'
;MTSQCWPQSQGAFLPWNRYYMRVHEYLLQSECGYKGGQPYWDEVRDLEALNESVVFDPDTGFRGQGDNCVNDGPFANLTLHLNATSKNVNECLTREFSPDGFHNGQQVYINECLNMTNYVCASKSWQEQCIVFKDVCKYNPRP
;
A
#
# COMPACT_ATOMS: atom_id res chain seq x y z
N MET A 1 -7.16 -2.42 -26.45
CA MET A 1 -7.94 -3.51 -25.83
C MET A 1 -9.10 -2.85 -25.07
N THR A 2 -10.34 -3.01 -25.53
CA THR A 2 -11.50 -2.44 -24.84
C THR A 2 -11.76 -3.24 -23.57
N SER A 3 -11.25 -2.77 -22.43
CA SER A 3 -11.52 -3.35 -21.12
C SER A 3 -13.00 -3.19 -20.80
N GLN A 4 -13.77 -4.23 -21.08
CA GLN A 4 -15.19 -4.29 -20.81
C GLN A 4 -15.42 -4.24 -19.29
N CYS A 5 -16.08 -3.17 -18.83
CA CYS A 5 -16.49 -3.00 -17.45
C CYS A 5 -17.64 -3.97 -17.13
N TRP A 6 -17.31 -5.18 -16.70
CA TRP A 6 -18.30 -6.14 -16.22
C TRP A 6 -18.87 -5.70 -14.86
N PRO A 7 -20.15 -5.98 -14.53
CA PRO A 7 -20.86 -5.41 -13.37
C PRO A 7 -20.48 -6.00 -12.01
N GLN A 8 -19.24 -6.44 -11.83
CA GLN A 8 -18.79 -7.03 -10.57
C GLN A 8 -18.58 -5.89 -9.56
N SER A 9 -19.19 -6.03 -8.38
CA SER A 9 -19.40 -5.01 -7.34
C SER A 9 -18.13 -4.43 -6.69
N GLN A 10 -17.41 -3.56 -7.39
CA GLN A 10 -16.14 -2.98 -6.90
C GLN A 10 -16.20 -1.48 -6.55
N GLY A 11 -17.38 -0.85 -6.59
CA GLY A 11 -17.54 0.58 -6.32
C GLY A 11 -17.36 0.99 -4.84
N ALA A 12 -17.34 0.04 -3.90
CA ALA A 12 -17.21 0.34 -2.47
C ALA A 12 -15.75 0.43 -1.98
N PHE A 13 -14.79 -0.07 -2.75
CA PHE A 13 -13.39 -0.17 -2.34
C PHE A 13 -12.78 1.21 -2.04
N LEU A 14 -12.90 2.17 -2.97
CA LEU A 14 -12.36 3.52 -2.81
C LEU A 14 -12.97 4.29 -1.62
N PRO A 15 -14.31 4.37 -1.45
CA PRO A 15 -14.90 5.07 -0.32
C PRO A 15 -14.63 4.35 1.01
N TRP A 16 -14.55 3.02 1.03
CA TRP A 16 -14.20 2.26 2.24
C TRP A 16 -12.78 2.58 2.71
N ASN A 17 -11.79 2.52 1.82
CA ASN A 17 -10.39 2.84 2.19
C ASN A 17 -10.24 4.30 2.61
N ARG A 18 -10.94 5.25 1.95
CA ARG A 18 -10.98 6.65 2.39
C ARG A 18 -11.53 6.79 3.80
N TYR A 19 -12.60 6.08 4.11
CA TYR A 19 -13.20 6.10 5.45
C TYR A 19 -12.27 5.46 6.49
N TYR A 20 -11.64 4.31 6.17
CA TYR A 20 -10.66 3.66 7.03
C TYR A 20 -9.51 4.60 7.40
N MET A 21 -8.93 5.28 6.41
CA MET A 21 -7.86 6.25 6.61
C MET A 21 -8.30 7.44 7.46
N ARG A 22 -9.53 7.92 7.29
CA ARG A 22 -10.09 8.99 8.14
C ARG A 22 -10.27 8.55 9.58
N VAL A 23 -10.71 7.31 9.81
CA VAL A 23 -10.88 6.76 11.17
C VAL A 23 -9.51 6.59 11.84
N HIS A 24 -8.50 6.11 11.11
CA HIS A 24 -7.14 6.00 11.61
C HIS A 24 -6.55 7.36 12.03
N GLU A 25 -6.69 8.39 11.18
CA GLU A 25 -6.30 9.77 11.52
C GLU A 25 -7.03 10.28 12.77
N TYR A 26 -8.33 10.04 12.87
CA TYR A 26 -9.11 10.46 14.03
C TYR A 26 -8.59 9.84 15.34
N LEU A 27 -8.29 8.54 15.34
CA LEU A 27 -7.75 7.84 16.50
C LEU A 27 -6.36 8.34 16.89
N LEU A 28 -5.50 8.65 15.91
CA LEU A 28 -4.20 9.27 16.18
C LEU A 28 -4.37 10.64 16.86
N GLN A 29 -5.35 11.43 16.43
CA GLN A 29 -5.63 12.76 16.99
C GLN A 29 -6.26 12.67 18.39
N SER A 30 -7.21 11.76 18.61
CA SER A 30 -7.95 11.66 19.87
C SER A 30 -7.19 10.90 20.97
N GLU A 31 -6.53 9.79 20.63
CA GLU A 31 -5.90 8.89 21.61
C GLU A 31 -4.40 9.16 21.78
N CYS A 32 -3.71 9.49 20.68
CA CYS A 32 -2.25 9.68 20.69
C CYS A 32 -1.83 11.16 20.70
N GLY A 33 -2.78 12.10 20.61
CA GLY A 33 -2.50 13.54 20.61
C GLY A 33 -1.79 14.05 19.36
N TYR A 34 -1.85 13.31 18.25
CA TYR A 34 -1.28 13.73 16.97
C TYR A 34 -2.00 14.98 16.45
N LYS A 35 -1.26 16.01 16.05
CA LYS A 35 -1.83 17.30 15.56
C LYS A 35 -1.71 17.48 14.05
N GLY A 36 -0.97 16.60 13.38
CA GLY A 36 -0.80 16.64 11.94
C GLY A 36 -1.99 16.06 11.19
N GLY A 37 -1.93 16.19 9.86
CA GLY A 37 -2.76 15.42 8.94
C GLY A 37 -2.10 14.08 8.62
N GLN A 38 -2.88 13.18 8.02
CA GLN A 38 -2.32 11.91 7.57
C GLN A 38 -1.39 12.11 6.36
N PRO A 39 -0.12 11.66 6.43
CA PRO A 39 0.80 11.78 5.31
C PRO A 39 0.41 10.84 4.16
N TYR A 40 0.85 11.17 2.95
CA TYR A 40 0.75 10.31 1.77
C TYR A 40 2.15 10.07 1.20
N TRP A 41 2.31 8.93 0.51
CA TRP A 41 3.51 8.61 -0.24
C TRP A 41 3.23 8.88 -1.73
N ASP A 42 4.08 9.67 -2.37
CA ASP A 42 4.08 9.84 -3.83
C ASP A 42 4.99 8.77 -4.44
N GLU A 43 4.41 7.63 -4.82
CA GLU A 43 5.20 6.48 -5.30
C GLU A 43 5.95 6.80 -6.60
N VAL A 44 5.41 7.72 -7.41
CA VAL A 44 5.93 8.05 -8.74
C VAL A 44 7.35 8.61 -8.66
N ARG A 45 7.65 9.32 -7.57
CA ARG A 45 8.97 9.92 -7.33
C ARG A 45 10.04 8.88 -7.02
N ASP A 46 9.65 7.74 -6.48
CA ASP A 46 10.56 6.74 -5.90
C ASP A 46 10.62 5.43 -6.70
N LEU A 47 9.97 5.36 -7.87
CA LEU A 47 9.87 4.14 -8.69
C LEU A 47 11.22 3.53 -9.08
N GLU A 48 12.24 4.37 -9.32
CA GLU A 48 13.57 3.91 -9.73
C GLU A 48 14.44 3.48 -8.54
N ALA A 49 14.18 4.02 -7.35
CA ALA A 49 15.01 3.87 -6.16
C ALA A 49 14.18 3.83 -4.87
N LEU A 50 13.35 2.80 -4.71
CA LEU A 50 12.47 2.64 -3.54
C LEU A 50 13.23 2.68 -2.21
N ASN A 51 14.43 2.11 -2.16
CA ASN A 51 15.25 2.08 -0.93
C ASN A 51 15.78 3.47 -0.52
N GLU A 52 15.80 4.43 -1.44
CA GLU A 52 16.23 5.81 -1.19
C GLU A 52 15.05 6.75 -0.86
N SER A 53 13.82 6.24 -0.89
CA SER A 53 12.64 7.02 -0.51
C SER A 53 12.72 7.45 0.95
N VAL A 54 12.35 8.71 1.22
CA VAL A 54 12.21 9.25 2.58
C VAL A 54 11.20 8.45 3.41
N VAL A 55 10.22 7.81 2.76
CA VAL A 55 9.25 6.93 3.44
C VAL A 55 9.93 5.71 4.06
N PHE A 56 11.03 5.24 3.47
CA PHE A 56 11.77 4.07 3.92
C PHE A 56 13.10 4.39 4.62
N ASP A 57 13.32 5.67 4.94
CA ASP A 57 14.43 6.13 5.76
C ASP A 57 14.44 5.45 7.14
N PRO A 58 15.61 5.02 7.66
CA PRO A 58 15.70 4.31 8.94
C PRO A 58 15.37 5.19 10.15
N ASP A 59 15.60 6.50 10.08
CA ASP A 59 15.47 7.40 11.24
C ASP A 59 14.11 8.10 11.28
N THR A 60 13.66 8.61 10.13
CA THR A 60 12.44 9.43 10.00
C THR A 60 11.29 8.70 9.32
N GLY A 61 11.57 7.58 8.66
CA GLY A 61 10.60 6.80 7.89
C GLY A 61 10.16 5.51 8.59
N PHE A 62 9.65 4.60 7.78
CA PHE A 62 9.14 3.29 8.20
C PHE A 62 10.18 2.18 8.10
N ARG A 63 11.43 2.52 7.77
CA ARG A 63 12.54 1.62 7.40
C ARG A 63 12.25 0.72 6.19
N GLY A 64 13.19 0.73 5.24
CA GLY A 64 13.15 -0.08 4.03
C GLY A 64 13.44 -1.57 4.23
N GLN A 65 14.00 -2.19 3.19
CA GLN A 65 14.28 -3.63 3.15
C GLN A 65 15.25 -4.07 4.27
N GLY A 66 14.99 -5.26 4.81
CA GLY A 66 15.80 -5.90 5.85
C GLY A 66 16.14 -7.35 5.50
N ASP A 67 17.18 -7.88 6.14
CA ASP A 67 17.61 -9.28 6.00
C ASP A 67 16.65 -10.20 6.76
N ASN A 68 15.49 -10.46 6.17
CA ASN A 68 14.32 -11.16 6.72
C ASN A 68 13.43 -10.28 7.61
N CYS A 69 13.94 -9.74 8.72
CA CYS A 69 13.18 -8.84 9.60
C CYS A 69 13.63 -7.38 9.45
N VAL A 70 12.72 -6.44 9.65
CA VAL A 70 13.06 -5.03 9.89
C VAL A 70 13.73 -4.93 11.26
N ASN A 71 15.02 -4.59 11.28
CA ASN A 71 15.86 -4.66 12.50
C ASN A 71 16.20 -3.31 13.13
N ASP A 72 15.86 -2.19 12.48
CA ASP A 72 16.05 -0.84 13.02
C ASP A 72 14.87 0.08 12.65
N GLY A 73 14.96 1.33 13.11
CA GLY A 73 13.93 2.34 12.98
C GLY A 73 12.74 2.13 13.94
N PRO A 74 11.70 2.96 13.81
CA PRO A 74 10.58 2.99 14.75
C PRO A 74 9.78 1.67 14.84
N PHE A 75 9.94 0.79 13.85
CA PHE A 75 9.17 -0.45 13.70
C PHE A 75 10.00 -1.73 13.87
N ALA A 76 11.26 -1.65 14.30
CA ALA A 76 12.15 -2.81 14.48
C ALA A 76 11.59 -3.92 15.38
N ASN A 77 10.84 -3.54 16.42
CA ASN A 77 10.26 -4.47 17.40
C ASN A 77 8.75 -4.66 17.20
N LEU A 78 8.22 -4.35 16.01
CA LEU A 78 6.81 -4.58 15.71
C LEU A 78 6.54 -6.08 15.61
N THR A 79 5.68 -6.59 16.49
CA THR A 79 5.18 -7.98 16.42
C THR A 79 3.85 -8.00 15.66
N LEU A 80 3.83 -8.74 14.56
CA LEU A 80 2.64 -8.99 13.77
C LEU A 80 1.90 -10.19 14.35
N HIS A 81 0.64 -9.97 14.76
CA HIS A 81 -0.20 -10.99 15.37
C HIS A 81 -1.09 -11.77 14.39
N LEU A 82 -1.16 -11.29 13.15
CA LEU A 82 -2.01 -11.82 12.08
C LEU A 82 -1.14 -12.06 10.84
N ASN A 83 -1.38 -13.19 10.16
CA ASN A 83 -0.85 -13.42 8.81
C ASN A 83 -1.97 -13.94 7.90
N ALA A 84 -1.64 -14.26 6.64
CA ALA A 84 -2.62 -14.71 5.65
C ALA A 84 -3.37 -16.01 6.04
N THR A 85 -2.84 -16.80 6.99
CA THR A 85 -3.32 -18.14 7.33
C THR A 85 -3.77 -18.29 8.79
N SER A 86 -3.31 -17.42 9.69
CA SER A 86 -3.52 -17.53 11.13
C SER A 86 -3.87 -16.19 11.76
N LYS A 87 -4.72 -16.25 12.78
CA LYS A 87 -5.07 -15.11 13.65
C LYS A 87 -4.25 -15.05 14.94
N ASN A 88 -3.38 -16.04 15.15
CA ASN A 88 -2.56 -16.19 16.34
C ASN A 88 -1.16 -16.60 15.88
N VAL A 89 -0.41 -15.62 15.39
CA VAL A 89 0.99 -15.76 15.04
C VAL A 89 1.78 -14.67 15.77
N ASN A 90 3.09 -14.84 15.92
CA ASN A 90 3.97 -13.78 16.38
C ASN A 90 5.15 -13.75 15.41
N GLU A 91 5.05 -12.88 14.40
CA GLU A 91 6.07 -12.71 13.36
C GLU A 91 6.63 -11.29 13.38
N CYS A 92 7.87 -11.12 12.92
CA CYS A 92 8.44 -9.81 12.71
C CYS A 92 7.89 -9.19 11.42
N LEU A 93 7.98 -7.86 11.31
CA LEU A 93 7.73 -7.19 10.05
C LEU A 93 8.84 -7.51 9.04
N THR A 94 8.46 -8.07 7.88
CA THR A 94 9.39 -8.40 6.79
C THR A 94 9.09 -7.53 5.57
N ARG A 95 10.12 -7.03 4.88
CA ARG A 95 9.96 -6.26 3.62
C ARG A 95 11.00 -6.68 2.59
N GLU A 96 10.55 -6.90 1.37
CA GLU A 96 11.40 -7.20 0.21
C GLU A 96 10.87 -6.41 -0.98
N PHE A 97 11.67 -5.48 -1.50
CA PHE A 97 11.25 -4.65 -2.62
C PHE A 97 11.47 -5.37 -3.95
N SER A 98 10.42 -5.44 -4.75
CA SER A 98 10.48 -5.96 -6.12
C SER A 98 10.52 -4.79 -7.10
N PRO A 99 11.53 -4.71 -7.99
CA PRO A 99 11.63 -3.65 -9.01
C PRO A 99 10.37 -3.55 -9.88
N ASP A 100 9.76 -4.67 -10.22
CA ASP A 100 8.54 -4.72 -11.04
C ASP A 100 7.24 -4.51 -10.24
N GLY A 101 7.31 -4.50 -8.90
CA GLY A 101 6.13 -4.40 -8.04
C GLY A 101 5.40 -3.07 -8.21
N PHE A 102 6.13 -2.03 -8.63
CA PHE A 102 5.65 -0.65 -8.70
C PHE A 102 5.50 -0.12 -10.14
N HIS A 103 5.59 -0.98 -11.17
CA HIS A 103 5.51 -0.56 -12.57
C HIS A 103 4.24 0.24 -12.91
N ASN A 104 3.12 -0.13 -12.28
CA ASN A 104 1.82 0.51 -12.43
C ASN A 104 1.71 1.90 -11.78
N GLY A 105 2.70 2.30 -10.97
CA GLY A 105 2.79 3.64 -10.40
C GLY A 105 3.30 4.70 -11.38
N GLN A 106 3.66 4.34 -12.62
CA GLN A 106 4.12 5.32 -13.60
C GLN A 106 3.00 6.31 -13.99
N GLN A 107 3.39 7.56 -14.25
CA GLN A 107 2.45 8.64 -14.63
C GLN A 107 1.55 8.28 -15.82
N VAL A 108 2.04 7.45 -16.75
CA VAL A 108 1.24 7.02 -17.91
C VAL A 108 -0.05 6.31 -17.49
N TYR A 109 0.02 5.43 -16.49
CA TYR A 109 -1.14 4.67 -15.99
C TYR A 109 -2.05 5.53 -15.12
N ILE A 110 -1.47 6.42 -14.31
CA ILE A 110 -2.24 7.38 -13.51
C ILE A 110 -3.09 8.28 -14.41
N ASN A 111 -2.51 8.81 -15.48
CA ASN A 111 -3.22 9.65 -16.45
C ASN A 111 -4.35 8.89 -17.15
N GLU A 112 -4.15 7.61 -17.47
CA GLU A 112 -5.20 6.74 -18.02
C GLU A 112 -6.37 6.57 -17.03
N CYS A 113 -6.06 6.31 -15.75
CA CYS A 113 -7.05 6.19 -14.68
C CYS A 113 -7.83 7.48 -14.42
N LEU A 114 -7.17 8.65 -14.45
CA LEU A 114 -7.80 9.95 -14.24
C LEU A 114 -8.70 10.39 -15.40
N ASN A 115 -8.45 9.88 -16.61
CA ASN A 115 -9.25 10.21 -17.79
C ASN A 115 -10.59 9.44 -17.87
N MET A 116 -10.89 8.58 -16.89
CA MET A 116 -12.12 7.77 -16.88
C MET A 116 -13.33 8.57 -16.37
N THR A 117 -14.41 8.56 -17.14
CA THR A 117 -15.64 9.30 -16.81
C THR A 117 -16.68 8.47 -16.03
N ASN A 118 -16.59 7.14 -16.09
CA ASN A 118 -17.51 6.24 -15.40
C ASN A 118 -16.89 5.75 -14.08
N TYR A 119 -17.58 5.98 -12.95
CA TYR A 119 -17.10 5.61 -11.62
C TYR A 119 -16.84 4.11 -11.45
N VAL A 120 -17.68 3.24 -12.00
CA VAL A 120 -17.53 1.78 -11.86
C VAL A 120 -16.28 1.31 -12.61
N CYS A 121 -16.07 1.82 -13.82
CA CYS A 121 -14.88 1.54 -14.61
C CYS A 121 -13.62 2.10 -13.92
N ALA A 122 -13.68 3.36 -13.47
CA ALA A 122 -12.57 3.99 -12.76
C ALA A 122 -12.20 3.19 -11.51
N SER A 123 -13.17 2.86 -10.65
CA SER A 123 -12.94 2.12 -9.40
C SER A 123 -12.26 0.77 -9.62
N LYS A 124 -12.57 0.08 -10.73
CA LYS A 124 -11.91 -1.17 -11.12
C LYS A 124 -10.48 -0.93 -11.59
N SER A 125 -10.26 0.02 -12.50
CA SER A 125 -8.92 0.36 -13.00
C SER A 125 -8.00 0.81 -11.88
N TRP A 126 -8.52 1.55 -10.91
CA TRP A 126 -7.78 1.90 -9.69
C TRP A 126 -7.34 0.67 -8.90
N GLN A 127 -8.19 -0.35 -8.72
CA GLN A 127 -7.81 -1.58 -8.01
C GLN A 127 -6.80 -2.46 -8.76
N GLU A 128 -6.85 -2.49 -10.09
CA GLU A 128 -6.07 -3.43 -10.89
C GLU A 128 -4.78 -2.84 -11.46
N GLN A 129 -4.78 -1.54 -11.77
CA GLN A 129 -3.79 -0.88 -12.62
C GLN A 129 -3.15 0.37 -11.99
N CYS A 130 -3.76 1.02 -11.00
CA CYS A 130 -3.27 2.31 -10.49
C CYS A 130 -3.06 2.35 -8.97
N ILE A 131 -3.38 1.27 -8.26
CA ILE A 131 -3.02 1.09 -6.86
C ILE A 131 -1.87 0.09 -6.80
N VAL A 132 -0.77 0.55 -6.22
CA VAL A 132 0.44 -0.26 -6.07
C VAL A 132 0.39 -1.17 -4.84
N PHE A 133 -0.69 -1.10 -4.04
CA PHE A 133 -1.02 -2.09 -3.00
C PHE A 133 -1.50 -3.45 -3.56
N LYS A 134 -1.13 -3.81 -4.79
CA LYS A 134 -0.84 -5.23 -5.03
C LYS A 134 0.54 -5.49 -4.44
N ASP A 135 0.60 -5.56 -3.11
CA ASP A 135 1.48 -6.53 -2.50
C ASP A 135 1.16 -7.83 -3.23
N VAL A 136 2.12 -8.28 -4.03
CA VAL A 136 2.04 -9.60 -4.61
C VAL A 136 2.13 -10.52 -3.40
N CYS A 137 0.98 -10.84 -2.81
CA CYS A 137 0.75 -12.11 -2.15
C CYS A 137 1.01 -13.16 -3.23
N LYS A 138 2.28 -13.42 -3.55
CA LYS A 138 2.69 -14.64 -4.19
C LYS A 138 2.32 -15.69 -3.16
N TYR A 139 1.14 -16.25 -3.34
CA TYR A 139 0.88 -17.61 -2.91
C TYR A 139 2.06 -18.43 -3.44
N ASN A 140 2.95 -18.83 -2.53
CA ASN A 140 4.05 -19.72 -2.80
C ASN A 140 3.57 -21.11 -2.40
N PRO A 141 3.01 -21.91 -3.34
CA PRO A 141 2.80 -23.32 -3.05
C PRO A 141 4.19 -23.96 -2.99
N ARG A 142 4.73 -24.11 -1.78
CA ARG A 142 5.79 -25.08 -1.52
C ARG A 142 5.13 -26.44 -1.22
N PRO A 143 5.83 -27.54 -1.53
CA PRO A 143 5.36 -28.67 -2.35
C PRO A 143 4.23 -29.50 -1.73
#